data_AF-A0AAW6R4T7-F1
#
_entry.id   AF-A0AAW6R4T7-F1
#
_cell.length_a   1.000
_cell.length_b   1.000
_cell.length_c   1.000
_cell.angle_alpha   90.00
_cell.angle_beta   90.00
_cell.angle_gamma   90.00
#
_symmetry.space_group_name_H-M   'P 1'
#
loop_
_entity.id
_entity.type
_entity.pdbx_description
1 polymer ?
#
loop_
_entity_poly.entity_id
_entity_poly.type
_entity_poly.pdbx_seq_one_letter_code
_entity_poly.pdbx_strand_id
1 'polypeptide(L)'
;SVTGQPLDRYVEESIYRPLGLTHTVFNPLLKGFKPQQIAATELNGNTRDGVIHFPNIRTSTLWGQVHDEKAFYSMGGVSGHAGLFSNTGDIAVLMQTMLNGGGYGDVQLFSAETVKMFTTSSKEDATFGLGWRVNGNATMTPTFGTLASPQTYGHTGWTGTVTVIDPVN
;
A
#
# COMPACT_ATOMS: atom_id res chain seq x y z
N SER A 1 -15.55 -7.96 -14.62
CA SER A 1 -15.31 -7.15 -13.41
C SER A 1 -16.63 -7.05 -12.64
N VAL A 2 -16.60 -7.12 -11.30
CA VAL A 2 -17.81 -7.02 -10.45
C VAL A 2 -18.44 -5.63 -10.55
N THR A 3 -17.60 -4.58 -10.55
CA THR A 3 -18.05 -3.17 -10.58
C THR A 3 -18.13 -2.59 -11.98
N GLY A 4 -17.53 -3.26 -12.98
CA GLY A 4 -17.40 -2.73 -14.34
C GLY A 4 -16.40 -1.57 -14.48
N GLN A 5 -15.75 -1.15 -13.40
CA GLN A 5 -14.78 -0.05 -13.38
C GLN A 5 -13.33 -0.55 -13.33
N PRO A 6 -12.37 0.19 -13.91
CA PRO A 6 -10.95 0.02 -13.63
C PRO A 6 -10.62 0.22 -12.14
N LEU A 7 -9.59 -0.47 -11.64
CA LEU A 7 -9.22 -0.45 -10.23
C LEU A 7 -8.95 0.98 -9.72
N ASP A 8 -8.11 1.74 -10.42
CA ASP A 8 -7.72 3.11 -10.06
C ASP A 8 -8.93 4.04 -9.92
N ARG A 9 -9.87 3.96 -10.88
CA ARG A 9 -11.12 4.72 -10.84
C ARG A 9 -11.98 4.33 -9.65
N TYR A 10 -12.17 3.02 -9.44
CA TYR A 10 -13.02 2.53 -8.36
C TYR A 10 -12.52 3.00 -6.98
N VAL A 11 -11.22 2.86 -6.70
CA VAL A 11 -10.66 3.26 -5.40
C VAL A 11 -10.61 4.78 -5.23
N GLU A 12 -10.35 5.54 -6.31
CA GLU A 12 -10.43 7.01 -6.28
C GLU A 12 -11.83 7.49 -5.89
N GLU A 13 -12.87 6.92 -6.51
CA GLU A 13 -14.25 7.35 -6.30
C GLU A 13 -14.85 6.86 -4.98
N SER A 14 -14.50 5.63 -4.56
CA SER A 14 -15.19 4.91 -3.49
C SER A 14 -14.45 4.94 -2.16
N ILE A 15 -13.13 5.22 -2.16
CA ILE A 15 -12.29 5.19 -0.95
C ILE A 15 -11.57 6.53 -0.78
N TYR A 16 -10.78 6.95 -1.77
CA TYR A 16 -9.85 8.06 -1.60
C TYR A 16 -10.58 9.40 -1.51
N ARG A 17 -11.46 9.70 -2.47
CA ARG A 17 -12.22 10.96 -2.51
C ARG A 17 -13.16 11.11 -1.31
N PRO A 18 -13.94 10.09 -0.87
CA PRO A 18 -14.74 10.19 0.35
C PRO A 18 -13.91 10.53 1.59
N LEU A 19 -12.72 9.93 1.72
CA LEU A 19 -11.79 10.20 2.82
C LEU A 19 -10.96 11.49 2.65
N GLY A 20 -11.14 12.24 1.55
CA GLY A 20 -10.39 13.46 1.27
C GLY A 20 -8.92 13.26 0.90
N LEU A 21 -8.54 12.04 0.48
CA LEU A 21 -7.17 11.69 0.12
C LEU A 21 -6.83 12.26 -1.26
N THR A 22 -5.88 13.18 -1.33
CA THR A 22 -5.54 13.93 -2.55
C THR A 22 -4.20 13.54 -3.14
N HIS A 23 -3.39 12.78 -2.42
CA HIS A 23 -2.07 12.30 -2.83
C HIS A 23 -2.04 10.79 -3.07
N THR A 24 -3.09 10.07 -2.67
CA THR A 24 -3.24 8.63 -2.87
C THR A 24 -3.76 8.32 -4.27
N VAL A 25 -2.87 7.97 -5.19
CA VAL A 25 -3.20 7.78 -6.62
C VAL A 25 -2.34 6.71 -7.28
N PHE A 26 -2.86 6.10 -8.34
CA PHE A 26 -2.04 5.39 -9.32
C PHE A 26 -1.51 6.36 -10.39
N ASN A 27 -0.34 6.07 -10.94
CA ASN A 27 0.28 6.85 -12.03
C ASN A 27 0.29 8.38 -11.77
N PRO A 28 0.92 8.87 -10.68
CA PRO A 28 0.84 10.26 -10.25
C PRO A 28 1.28 11.28 -11.31
N LEU A 29 2.25 10.93 -12.17
CA LEU A 29 2.68 11.80 -13.26
C LEU A 29 1.56 12.07 -14.28
N LEU A 30 0.69 11.08 -14.55
CA LEU A 30 -0.49 11.25 -15.40
C LEU A 30 -1.61 12.05 -14.72
N LYS A 31 -1.54 12.17 -13.39
CA LYS A 31 -2.47 12.95 -12.55
C LYS A 31 -1.97 14.39 -12.31
N GLY A 32 -0.87 14.79 -12.95
CA GLY A 32 -0.34 16.16 -12.90
C GLY A 32 0.66 16.42 -11.78
N PHE A 33 1.05 15.40 -11.00
CA PHE A 33 2.14 15.54 -10.05
C PHE A 33 3.46 15.72 -10.79
N LYS A 34 4.30 16.62 -10.29
CA LYS A 34 5.66 16.79 -10.78
C LYS A 34 6.58 15.79 -10.07
N PRO A 35 7.63 15.28 -10.75
CA PRO A 35 8.60 14.38 -10.12
C PRO A 35 9.09 14.89 -8.76
N GLN A 36 9.42 16.17 -8.62
CA GLN A 36 9.94 16.76 -7.39
C GLN A 36 9.00 16.64 -6.17
N GLN A 37 7.73 16.30 -6.37
CA GLN A 37 6.75 16.05 -5.30
C GLN A 37 6.72 14.58 -4.84
N ILE A 38 7.47 13.71 -5.51
CA ILE A 38 7.46 12.26 -5.33
C ILE A 38 8.88 11.83 -4.96
N ALA A 39 9.04 10.80 -4.13
CA ALA A 39 10.36 10.21 -3.90
C ALA A 39 10.78 9.34 -5.11
N ALA A 40 12.05 9.43 -5.52
CA ALA A 40 12.60 8.47 -6.47
C ALA A 40 12.72 7.08 -5.80
N THR A 41 12.41 6.01 -6.54
CA THR A 41 12.27 4.68 -5.96
C THR A 41 13.37 3.70 -6.33
N GLU A 42 14.07 3.92 -7.44
CA GLU A 42 15.12 2.99 -7.92
C GLU A 42 16.07 3.70 -8.87
N LEU A 43 17.36 3.43 -8.70
CA LEU A 43 18.39 3.93 -9.61
C LEU A 43 18.49 2.99 -10.80
N ASN A 44 18.79 3.54 -11.98
CA ASN A 44 19.02 2.73 -13.18
C ASN A 44 17.84 1.82 -13.61
N GLY A 45 16.61 2.19 -13.25
CA GLY A 45 15.41 1.50 -13.70
C GLY A 45 15.32 0.05 -13.22
N ASN A 46 14.95 -0.89 -14.10
CA ASN A 46 14.83 -2.31 -13.73
C ASN A 46 16.09 -3.12 -14.08
N THR A 47 17.21 -2.44 -14.33
CA THR A 47 18.45 -3.09 -14.80
C THR A 47 19.17 -3.86 -13.70
N ARG A 48 18.81 -3.66 -12.42
CA ARG A 48 19.57 -4.18 -11.26
C ARG A 48 21.06 -3.82 -11.40
N ASP A 49 21.32 -2.52 -11.49
CA ASP A 49 22.66 -1.95 -11.71
C ASP A 49 23.37 -2.51 -12.96
N GLY A 50 22.61 -2.70 -14.05
CA GLY A 50 23.12 -3.16 -15.34
C GLY A 50 23.25 -4.68 -15.50
N VAL A 51 22.90 -5.48 -14.48
CA VAL A 51 23.00 -6.95 -14.53
C VAL A 51 21.90 -7.58 -15.41
N ILE A 52 20.74 -6.95 -15.49
CA ILE A 52 19.56 -7.44 -16.22
C ILE A 52 19.33 -6.61 -17.47
N HIS A 53 19.05 -7.29 -18.59
CA HIS A 53 18.73 -6.65 -19.87
C HIS A 53 17.59 -7.39 -20.58
N PHE A 54 16.62 -6.63 -21.08
CA PHE A 54 15.56 -7.11 -21.96
C PHE A 54 15.03 -5.94 -22.83
N PRO A 55 14.37 -6.21 -23.96
CA PRO A 55 13.82 -5.15 -24.80
C PRO A 55 12.90 -4.21 -24.03
N ASN A 56 13.07 -2.89 -24.22
CA ASN A 56 12.32 -1.83 -23.52
C ASN A 56 12.53 -1.76 -22.00
N ILE A 57 13.61 -2.35 -21.48
CA ILE A 57 13.98 -2.18 -20.08
C ILE A 57 14.16 -0.69 -19.75
N ARG A 58 13.54 -0.24 -18.65
CA ARG A 58 13.79 1.10 -18.10
C ARG A 58 15.21 1.16 -17.55
N THR A 59 15.97 2.18 -17.95
CA THR A 59 17.36 2.41 -17.53
C THR A 59 17.56 3.72 -16.79
N SER A 60 16.58 4.63 -16.81
CA SER A 60 16.59 5.86 -16.03
C SER A 60 16.14 5.60 -14.60
N THR A 61 16.51 6.49 -13.66
CA THR A 61 15.94 6.51 -12.32
C THR A 61 14.41 6.46 -12.37
N LEU A 62 13.81 5.53 -11.63
CA LEU A 62 12.37 5.43 -11.51
C LEU A 62 11.86 6.52 -10.58
N TRP A 63 11.02 7.39 -11.12
CA TRP A 63 10.49 8.54 -10.40
C TRP A 63 9.02 8.76 -10.80
N GLY A 64 8.09 8.56 -9.86
CA GLY A 64 6.65 8.70 -10.13
C GLY A 64 6.06 7.62 -11.05
N GLN A 65 6.80 6.53 -11.27
CA GLN A 65 6.36 5.33 -11.98
C GLN A 65 6.50 4.13 -11.06
N VAL A 66 5.58 3.16 -11.15
CA VAL A 66 5.65 1.95 -10.32
C VAL A 66 6.99 1.24 -10.50
N HIS A 67 7.58 0.82 -9.37
CA HIS A 67 8.83 0.07 -9.34
C HIS A 67 8.70 -1.30 -9.99
N ASP A 68 7.70 -2.07 -9.53
CA ASP A 68 7.40 -3.44 -9.96
C ASP A 68 7.25 -3.54 -11.48
N GLU A 69 8.04 -4.42 -12.08
CA GLU A 69 8.09 -4.59 -13.53
C GLU A 69 6.75 -5.07 -14.09
N LYS A 70 6.08 -6.00 -13.39
CA LYS A 70 4.83 -6.60 -13.88
C LYS A 70 3.71 -5.56 -13.89
N ALA A 71 3.61 -4.76 -12.84
CA ALA A 71 2.67 -3.65 -12.77
C ALA A 71 2.93 -2.63 -13.88
N PHE A 72 4.20 -2.28 -14.13
CA PHE A 72 4.55 -1.33 -15.17
C PHE A 72 4.23 -1.86 -16.58
N TYR A 73 4.84 -2.99 -16.98
CA TYR A 73 4.80 -3.47 -18.36
C TYR A 73 3.49 -4.15 -18.73
N SER A 74 2.83 -4.84 -17.79
CA SER A 74 1.67 -5.68 -18.11
C SER A 74 0.34 -5.07 -17.66
N MET A 75 0.36 -4.11 -16.74
CA MET A 75 -0.86 -3.57 -16.12
C MET A 75 -0.96 -2.03 -16.22
N GLY A 76 -0.09 -1.40 -17.01
CA GLY A 76 -0.14 0.05 -17.24
C GLY A 76 0.05 0.87 -15.96
N GLY A 77 0.74 0.32 -14.96
CA GLY A 77 0.99 0.95 -13.67
C GLY A 77 -0.12 0.80 -12.62
N VAL A 78 -1.26 0.20 -12.96
CA VAL A 78 -2.41 0.03 -12.05
C VAL A 78 -2.51 -1.43 -11.59
N SER A 79 -2.04 -1.73 -10.38
CA SER A 79 -2.16 -3.07 -9.80
C SER A 79 -2.53 -3.04 -8.32
N GLY A 80 -3.30 -4.02 -7.86
CA GLY A 80 -3.65 -4.16 -6.45
C GLY A 80 -2.45 -4.47 -5.55
N HIS A 81 -1.38 -5.07 -6.09
CA HIS A 81 -0.17 -5.40 -5.33
C HIS A 81 0.92 -4.33 -5.37
N ALA A 82 0.84 -3.38 -6.32
CA ALA A 82 1.88 -2.36 -6.55
C ALA A 82 1.36 -1.18 -7.39
N GLY A 83 2.04 -0.04 -7.29
CA GLY A 83 1.80 1.12 -8.17
C GLY A 83 0.93 2.22 -7.58
N LEU A 84 0.45 2.03 -6.36
CA LEU A 84 -0.15 3.10 -5.58
C LEU A 84 0.94 4.00 -4.99
N PHE A 85 0.78 5.31 -5.16
CA PHE A 85 1.59 6.35 -4.55
C PHE A 85 0.75 7.08 -3.51
N SER A 86 1.38 7.55 -2.44
CA SER A 86 0.73 8.36 -1.41
C SER A 86 1.79 9.15 -0.62
N ASN A 87 1.34 9.97 0.34
CA ASN A 87 2.19 10.62 1.33
C ASN A 87 1.80 10.15 2.73
N THR A 88 2.58 10.54 3.74
CA THR A 88 2.34 10.12 5.13
C THR A 88 1.01 10.64 5.70
N GLY A 89 0.53 11.81 5.25
CA GLY A 89 -0.74 12.39 5.69
C GLY A 89 -1.93 11.54 5.25
N ASP A 90 -2.02 11.22 3.97
CA ASP A 90 -3.09 10.38 3.42
C ASP A 90 -3.02 8.94 3.96
N ILE A 91 -1.80 8.37 4.09
CA ILE A 91 -1.63 7.05 4.70
C ILE A 91 -2.07 7.04 6.17
N ALA A 92 -1.81 8.11 6.92
CA ALA A 92 -2.27 8.21 8.31
C ALA A 92 -3.81 8.17 8.41
N VAL A 93 -4.54 8.79 7.47
CA VAL A 93 -6.01 8.71 7.40
C VAL A 93 -6.48 7.27 7.12
N LEU A 94 -5.83 6.56 6.19
CA LEU A 94 -6.14 5.15 5.93
C LEU A 94 -5.84 4.24 7.14
N MET A 95 -4.71 4.46 7.82
CA MET A 95 -4.37 3.74 9.06
C MET A 95 -5.39 4.03 10.17
N GLN A 96 -5.78 5.30 10.33
CA GLN A 96 -6.80 5.69 11.31
C GLN A 96 -8.17 5.12 10.97
N THR A 97 -8.52 4.99 9.69
CA THR A 97 -9.74 4.30 9.25
C THR A 97 -9.78 2.87 9.78
N MET A 98 -8.64 2.17 9.75
CA MET A 98 -8.52 0.82 10.31
C MET A 98 -8.61 0.82 11.84
N LEU A 99 -7.94 1.75 12.53
CA LEU A 99 -8.02 1.88 14.00
C LEU A 99 -9.44 2.18 14.50
N ASN A 100 -10.20 2.98 13.76
CA ASN A 100 -11.56 3.34 14.09
C ASN A 100 -12.59 2.25 13.77
N GLY A 101 -12.17 1.08 13.29
CA GLY A 101 -13.08 0.00 12.91
C GLY A 101 -13.78 0.22 11.56
N GLY A 102 -13.14 0.93 10.63
CA GLY A 102 -13.52 0.98 9.22
C GLY A 102 -14.04 2.33 8.71
N GLY A 103 -13.83 3.42 9.46
CA GLY A 103 -14.28 4.76 9.08
C GLY A 103 -13.38 5.90 9.59
N TYR A 104 -13.50 7.08 9.01
CA TYR A 104 -12.78 8.28 9.42
C TYR A 104 -13.66 9.52 9.24
N GLY A 105 -13.73 10.36 10.27
CA GLY A 105 -14.73 11.44 10.32
C GLY A 105 -16.15 10.87 10.19
N ASP A 106 -16.94 11.47 9.29
CA ASP A 106 -18.32 11.04 9.03
C ASP A 106 -18.42 9.94 7.95
N VAL A 107 -17.30 9.40 7.48
CA VAL A 107 -17.26 8.41 6.39
C VAL A 107 -17.01 7.02 6.96
N GLN A 108 -17.95 6.10 6.72
CA GLN A 108 -17.81 4.66 6.99
C GLN A 108 -17.55 3.91 5.68
N LEU A 109 -16.45 3.15 5.61
CA LEU A 109 -16.12 2.31 4.45
C LEU A 109 -16.40 0.83 4.71
N PHE A 110 -16.06 0.34 5.90
CA PHE A 110 -16.14 -1.09 6.25
C PHE A 110 -16.77 -1.25 7.63
N SER A 111 -17.42 -2.38 7.90
CA SER A 111 -17.85 -2.68 9.27
C SER A 111 -16.66 -3.00 10.18
N ALA A 112 -16.82 -2.83 11.49
CA ALA A 112 -15.79 -3.23 12.47
C ALA A 112 -15.53 -4.74 12.41
N GLU A 113 -16.55 -5.54 12.09
CA GLU A 113 -16.45 -6.97 11.86
C GLU A 113 -15.58 -7.28 10.64
N THR A 114 -15.70 -6.50 9.56
CA THR A 114 -14.85 -6.61 8.38
C THR A 114 -13.40 -6.28 8.71
N VAL A 115 -13.15 -5.18 9.44
CA VAL A 115 -11.78 -4.83 9.87
C VAL A 115 -11.19 -5.96 10.70
N LYS A 116 -11.92 -6.44 11.71
CA LYS A 116 -11.49 -7.56 12.55
C LYS A 116 -11.19 -8.81 11.73
N MET A 117 -12.02 -9.14 10.74
CA MET A 117 -11.77 -10.28 9.86
C MET A 117 -10.44 -10.15 9.11
N PHE A 118 -10.13 -8.96 8.61
CA PHE A 118 -8.91 -8.72 7.83
C PHE A 118 -7.64 -8.72 8.69
N THR A 119 -7.75 -8.32 9.96
CA THR A 119 -6.63 -8.24 10.89
C THR A 119 -6.48 -9.47 11.80
N THR A 120 -7.36 -10.46 11.65
CA THR A 120 -7.26 -11.73 12.39
C THR A 120 -6.23 -12.65 11.74
N SER A 121 -5.41 -13.30 12.56
CA SER A 121 -4.45 -14.33 12.14
C SER A 121 -5.12 -15.48 11.37
N SER A 122 -4.46 -15.92 10.30
CA SER A 122 -4.84 -17.13 9.54
C SER A 122 -4.58 -18.39 10.36
N LYS A 123 -5.28 -19.48 10.03
CA LYS A 123 -5.08 -20.79 10.67
C LYS A 123 -3.78 -21.46 10.21
N GLU A 124 -3.37 -21.19 8.98
CA GLU A 124 -2.22 -21.79 8.31
C GLU A 124 -0.91 -21.13 8.74
N ASP A 125 -0.95 -19.82 9.00
CA ASP A 125 0.17 -19.05 9.52
C ASP A 125 -0.35 -17.90 10.38
N ALA A 126 -0.02 -17.95 11.67
CA ALA A 126 -0.48 -16.98 12.64
C ALA A 126 0.06 -15.55 12.38
N THR A 127 1.05 -15.39 11.50
CA THR A 127 1.68 -14.10 11.17
C THR A 127 1.03 -13.39 9.97
N PHE A 128 0.03 -14.00 9.33
CA PHE A 128 -0.73 -13.40 8.24
C PHE A 128 -2.19 -13.15 8.61
N GLY A 129 -2.73 -12.02 8.16
CA GLY A 129 -4.16 -11.77 8.01
C GLY A 129 -4.52 -11.57 6.52
N LEU A 130 -5.74 -11.13 6.23
CA LEU A 130 -6.15 -10.85 4.84
C LEU A 130 -5.52 -9.54 4.38
N GLY A 131 -4.38 -9.64 3.69
CA GLY A 131 -3.62 -8.48 3.20
C GLY A 131 -2.70 -7.81 4.23
N TRP A 132 -2.51 -8.44 5.41
CA TRP A 132 -1.71 -7.89 6.50
C TRP A 132 -0.68 -8.89 7.02
N ARG A 133 0.47 -8.39 7.48
CA ARG A 133 1.26 -9.07 8.51
C ARG A 133 0.64 -8.75 9.86
N VAL A 134 0.52 -9.73 10.74
CA VAL A 134 -0.05 -9.58 12.08
C VAL A 134 0.92 -10.13 13.12
N ASN A 135 0.94 -9.55 14.32
CA ASN A 135 1.86 -9.90 15.40
C ASN A 135 1.41 -11.16 16.16
N GLY A 136 1.05 -12.22 15.43
CA GLY A 136 0.40 -13.40 16.02
C GLY A 136 1.33 -14.32 16.82
N ASN A 137 2.65 -14.15 16.76
CA ASN A 137 3.61 -14.87 17.60
C ASN A 137 5.00 -14.17 17.64
N ALA A 138 5.90 -14.68 18.49
CA ALA A 138 7.20 -14.07 18.76
C ALA A 138 8.14 -13.96 17.53
N THR A 139 7.92 -14.70 16.45
CA THR A 139 8.73 -14.57 15.21
C THR A 139 8.56 -13.21 14.54
N MET A 140 7.51 -12.46 14.91
CA MET A 140 7.24 -11.12 14.40
C MET A 140 7.92 -9.98 15.17
N THR A 141 8.61 -10.28 16.27
CA THR A 141 9.37 -9.29 17.05
C THR A 141 10.35 -8.47 16.20
N PRO A 142 11.09 -9.03 15.21
CA PRO A 142 11.97 -8.22 14.35
C PRO A 142 11.24 -7.23 13.44
N THR A 143 9.94 -7.41 13.21
CA THR A 143 9.13 -6.52 12.35
C THR A 143 8.41 -5.46 13.18
N PHE A 144 7.77 -5.85 14.29
CA PHE A 144 6.92 -4.95 15.08
C PHE A 144 7.61 -4.41 16.34
N GLY A 145 8.71 -5.01 16.77
CA GLY A 145 9.42 -4.65 17.99
C GLY A 145 8.85 -5.32 19.24
N THR A 146 9.59 -5.21 20.34
CA THR A 146 9.26 -5.84 21.63
C THR A 146 8.13 -5.14 22.40
N LEU A 147 7.78 -3.91 22.00
CA LEU A 147 6.73 -3.11 22.64
C LEU A 147 5.37 -3.25 21.94
N ALA A 148 5.33 -3.88 20.76
CA ALA A 148 4.10 -4.05 20.00
C ALA A 148 3.15 -5.05 20.68
N SER A 149 1.87 -4.70 20.76
CA SER A 149 0.87 -5.62 21.27
C SER A 149 0.67 -6.83 20.33
N PRO A 150 0.13 -7.96 20.82
CA PRO A 150 -0.25 -9.10 19.96
C PRO A 150 -1.31 -8.76 18.89
N GLN A 151 -2.00 -7.61 19.02
CA GLN A 151 -2.99 -7.14 18.05
C GLN A 151 -2.39 -6.24 16.97
N THR A 152 -1.07 -5.98 17.02
CA THR A 152 -0.39 -5.15 16.04
C THR A 152 -0.42 -5.81 14.65
N TYR A 153 -0.68 -5.01 13.62
CA TYR A 153 -0.59 -5.43 12.24
C TYR A 153 0.01 -4.35 11.35
N GLY A 154 0.46 -4.73 10.17
CA GLY A 154 1.17 -3.83 9.29
C GLY A 154 1.58 -4.46 7.97
N HIS A 155 2.25 -3.67 7.15
CA HIS A 155 2.74 -4.11 5.86
C HIS A 155 3.98 -3.30 5.47
N THR A 156 4.87 -3.92 4.70
CA THR A 156 6.05 -3.27 4.13
C THR A 156 5.87 -3.05 2.63
N GLY A 157 6.49 -2.01 2.09
CA GLY A 157 6.61 -1.77 0.66
C GLY A 157 8.06 -1.93 0.24
N TRP A 158 8.27 -2.50 -0.94
CA TRP A 158 9.61 -2.78 -1.46
C TRP A 158 10.53 -1.55 -1.46
N THR A 159 9.98 -0.38 -1.77
CA THR A 159 10.73 0.88 -1.88
C THR A 159 10.97 1.56 -0.52
N GLY A 160 10.84 0.82 0.59
CA GLY A 160 11.19 1.28 1.94
C GLY A 160 10.04 1.84 2.78
N THR A 161 8.80 1.80 2.31
CA THR A 161 7.63 2.23 3.10
C THR A 161 7.21 1.16 4.11
N VAL A 162 6.72 1.57 5.27
CA VAL A 162 6.17 0.65 6.27
C VAL A 162 4.99 1.29 6.97
N THR A 163 3.95 0.50 7.23
CA THR A 163 2.84 0.88 8.12
C THR A 163 2.78 -0.10 9.27
N VAL A 164 2.61 0.40 10.48
CA VAL A 164 2.39 -0.40 11.70
C VAL A 164 1.23 0.22 12.46
N ILE A 165 0.24 -0.59 12.81
CA ILE A 165 -0.99 -0.20 13.48
C ILE A 165 -1.12 -1.08 14.72
N ASP A 166 -1.11 -0.48 15.90
CA ASP A 166 -1.32 -1.17 17.18
C ASP A 166 -2.63 -0.67 17.80
N PRO A 167 -3.73 -1.43 17.75
CA PRO A 167 -5.03 -0.99 18.28
C PRO A 167 -5.09 -0.85 19.81
N VAL A 168 -4.08 -1.32 20.53
CA VAL A 168 -4.08 -1.36 22.00
C VAL A 168 -3.38 -0.13 22.60
N ASN A 169 -2.47 0.50 21.85
CA ASN A 169 -1.57 1.55 22.32
C ASN A 169 -1.85 2.91 21.67
#